data_AF-X1CHB1-F1
#
_entry.id   AF-X1CHB1-F1
#
_cell.length_a   1.000
_cell.length_b   1.000
_cell.length_c   1.000
_cell.angle_alpha   90.00
_cell.angle_beta   90.00
_cell.angle_gamma   90.00
#
_symmetry.space_group_name_H-M   'P 1'
#
loop_
_entity.id
_entity.type
_entity.pdbx_description
1 polymer ?
#
loop_
_entity_poly.entity_id
_entity_poly.type
_entity_poly.pdbx_seq_one_letter_code
_entity_poly.pdbx_strand_id
1 'polypeptide(L)'
;MTKAKDIKAPTDAWENGEYGLDEAFIKVTDAAEAAEVDGALDLKMISIRLQNDLIKKLKLIAKYHGIGYQSLIRNHLHKFVRNELLRIATELQNSEQIEKLVKTAAIHDVTSPIEDNWDAMK
;
A
#
# COMPACT_ATOMS: atom_id res chain seq x y z
N MET A 1 -23.14 -54.72 -10.29
CA MET A 1 -23.62 -53.64 -9.40
C MET A 1 -22.46 -53.17 -8.56
N THR A 2 -21.74 -52.14 -9.01
CA THR A 2 -20.62 -51.54 -8.26
C THR A 2 -21.17 -50.41 -7.40
N LYS A 3 -21.16 -50.62 -6.08
CA LYS A 3 -21.68 -49.68 -5.08
C LYS A 3 -20.96 -48.33 -5.20
N ALA A 4 -21.75 -47.25 -5.33
CA ALA A 4 -21.27 -45.89 -5.16
C ALA A 4 -20.70 -45.73 -3.74
N LYS A 5 -19.47 -45.24 -3.64
CA LYS A 5 -18.81 -44.94 -2.37
C LYS A 5 -19.49 -43.70 -1.80
N ASP A 6 -20.08 -43.82 -0.61
CA ASP A 6 -20.67 -42.70 0.13
C ASP A 6 -19.59 -41.63 0.38
N ILE A 7 -19.74 -40.48 -0.28
CA ILE A 7 -18.89 -39.31 -0.06
C ILE A 7 -19.29 -38.74 1.30
N LYS A 8 -18.53 -39.07 2.34
CA LYS A 8 -18.64 -38.41 3.66
C LYS A 8 -18.53 -36.90 3.48
N ALA A 9 -19.20 -36.15 4.36
CA ALA A 9 -19.34 -34.70 4.28
C ALA A 9 -18.01 -34.02 3.85
N PRO A 10 -18.02 -33.20 2.79
CA PRO A 10 -16.82 -32.83 2.03
C PRO A 10 -15.77 -32.07 2.84
N THR A 11 -16.12 -31.49 3.98
CA THR A 11 -15.21 -30.69 4.83
C THR A 11 -14.08 -31.52 5.44
N ASP A 12 -14.34 -32.75 5.90
CA ASP A 12 -13.33 -33.50 6.66
C ASP A 12 -12.14 -33.95 5.80
N ALA A 13 -12.38 -34.17 4.50
CA ALA A 13 -11.38 -34.65 3.54
C ALA A 13 -10.46 -33.53 2.98
N TRP A 14 -10.87 -32.26 3.10
CA TRP A 14 -9.99 -31.11 2.83
C TRP A 14 -9.13 -30.80 4.06
N GLU A 15 -9.72 -30.83 5.25
CA GLU A 15 -9.01 -30.53 6.51
C GLU A 15 -7.98 -31.61 6.89
N ASN A 16 -8.24 -32.88 6.56
CA ASN A 16 -7.29 -33.98 6.76
C ASN A 16 -6.23 -34.08 5.65
N GLY A 17 -6.34 -33.26 4.59
CA GLY A 17 -5.41 -33.22 3.46
C GLY A 17 -5.53 -34.38 2.45
N GLU A 18 -6.56 -35.22 2.55
CA GLU A 18 -6.84 -36.30 1.59
C GLU A 18 -7.05 -35.74 0.17
N TYR A 19 -7.61 -34.54 0.06
CA TYR A 19 -7.69 -33.79 -1.19
C TYR A 19 -6.60 -32.71 -1.26
N GLY A 20 -5.64 -32.90 -2.17
CA GLY A 20 -4.66 -31.88 -2.56
C GLY A 20 -3.24 -32.07 -2.01
N LEU A 21 -3.00 -33.00 -1.06
CA LEU A 21 -1.64 -33.35 -0.61
C LEU A 21 -1.02 -34.53 -1.35
N ASP A 22 -1.68 -35.05 -2.39
CA ASP A 22 -1.12 -36.12 -3.20
C ASP A 22 -0.02 -35.57 -4.13
N GLU A 23 1.20 -36.08 -3.93
CA GLU A 23 2.40 -35.72 -4.70
C GLU A 23 2.23 -35.93 -6.21
N ALA A 24 1.32 -36.81 -6.64
CA ALA A 24 1.02 -37.05 -8.05
C ALA A 24 0.49 -35.81 -8.78
N PHE A 25 -0.06 -34.83 -8.04
CA PHE A 25 -0.61 -33.58 -8.60
C PHE A 25 0.33 -32.38 -8.44
N ILE A 26 1.53 -32.57 -7.88
CA ILE A 26 2.52 -31.50 -7.72
C ILE A 26 3.38 -31.42 -8.98
N LYS A 27 3.48 -30.24 -9.60
CA LYS A 27 4.38 -29.97 -10.72
C LYS A 27 5.04 -28.60 -10.55
N VAL A 28 6.35 -28.53 -10.79
CA VAL A 28 7.05 -27.25 -10.89
C VAL A 28 6.68 -26.61 -12.22
N THR A 29 6.08 -25.42 -12.14
CA THR A 29 5.75 -24.58 -13.29
C THR A 29 7.01 -24.09 -14.01
N ASP A 30 6.92 -23.93 -15.32
CA ASP A 30 8.00 -23.36 -16.11
C ASP A 30 8.11 -21.83 -15.92
N ALA A 31 9.22 -21.25 -16.39
CA ALA A 31 9.47 -19.82 -16.19
C ALA A 31 8.48 -18.92 -16.95
N ALA A 32 7.87 -19.42 -18.03
CA ALA A 32 6.95 -18.64 -18.85
C ALA A 32 5.58 -18.54 -18.18
N GLU A 33 5.05 -19.66 -17.68
CA GLU A 33 3.80 -19.71 -16.93
C GLU A 33 3.94 -18.98 -15.57
N ALA A 34 5.11 -19.03 -14.92
CA ALA A 34 5.36 -18.20 -13.73
C ALA A 34 5.30 -16.69 -14.05
N ALA A 35 5.86 -16.27 -15.19
CA ALA A 35 5.83 -14.87 -15.62
C ALA A 35 4.41 -14.42 -16.03
N GLU A 36 3.60 -15.32 -16.59
CA GLU A 36 2.19 -15.04 -16.91
C GLU A 36 1.38 -14.80 -15.63
N VAL A 37 1.61 -15.61 -14.58
CA VAL A 37 0.99 -15.41 -13.27
C VAL A 37 1.41 -14.07 -12.65
N ASP A 38 2.70 -13.74 -12.70
CA ASP A 38 3.20 -12.43 -12.23
C ASP A 38 2.53 -11.29 -13.01
N GLY A 39 2.41 -11.40 -14.34
CA GLY A 39 1.73 -10.41 -15.18
C GLY A 39 0.24 -10.27 -14.87
N ALA A 40 -0.47 -11.37 -14.66
CA ALA A 40 -1.88 -11.36 -14.28
C ALA A 40 -2.12 -10.69 -12.91
N LEU A 41 -1.14 -10.77 -12.01
CA LEU A 41 -1.18 -10.15 -10.68
C LEU A 41 -0.53 -8.76 -10.61
N ASP A 42 -0.10 -8.20 -11.76
CA ASP A 42 0.65 -6.94 -11.86
C ASP A 42 1.88 -6.90 -10.93
N LEU A 43 2.57 -8.03 -10.83
CA LEU A 43 3.77 -8.19 -10.02
C LEU A 43 5.01 -7.93 -10.88
N LYS A 44 5.90 -7.10 -10.34
CA LYS A 44 7.21 -6.84 -10.93
C LYS A 44 8.31 -7.33 -10.01
N MET A 45 9.17 -8.20 -10.54
CA MET A 45 10.40 -8.60 -9.86
C MET A 45 11.35 -7.40 -9.75
N ILE A 46 11.75 -7.08 -8.52
CA ILE A 46 12.76 -6.05 -8.25
C ILE A 46 14.01 -6.69 -7.67
N SER A 47 15.17 -6.28 -8.19
CA SER A 47 16.48 -6.69 -7.70
C SER A 47 17.11 -5.53 -6.95
N ILE A 48 17.09 -5.57 -5.61
CA ILE A 48 17.69 -4.55 -4.75
C ILE A 48 18.78 -5.17 -3.87
N ARG A 49 19.85 -4.42 -3.62
CA ARG A 49 20.90 -4.82 -2.67
C ARG A 49 20.57 -4.28 -1.28
N LEU A 50 20.54 -5.15 -0.28
CA LEU A 50 20.32 -4.79 1.11
C LEU A 50 21.49 -5.29 1.96
N GLN A 51 21.76 -4.60 3.08
CA GLN A 51 22.76 -5.05 4.04
C GLN A 51 22.33 -6.37 4.69
N ASN A 52 23.28 -7.30 4.88
CA ASN A 52 23.00 -8.60 5.48
C ASN A 52 22.38 -8.48 6.89
N ASP A 53 22.85 -7.53 7.69
CA ASP A 53 22.32 -7.27 9.03
C ASP A 53 20.85 -6.82 8.99
N LEU A 54 20.50 -5.95 8.04
CA LEU A 54 19.12 -5.51 7.82
C LEU A 54 18.20 -6.69 7.47
N ILE A 55 18.64 -7.58 6.57
CA ILE A 55 17.86 -8.77 6.21
C ILE A 55 17.61 -9.66 7.43
N LYS A 56 18.63 -9.87 8.27
CA LYS A 56 18.50 -10.66 9.51
C LYS A 56 17.49 -10.05 10.47
N LYS A 57 17.56 -8.74 10.69
CA LYS A 57 16.61 -8.01 11.56
C LYS A 57 15.19 -8.08 11.01
N LEU A 58 14.99 -7.90 9.71
CA LEU A 58 13.67 -8.01 9.09
C LEU A 58 13.09 -9.43 9.19
N LYS A 59 13.91 -10.47 9.04
CA LYS A 59 13.48 -11.86 9.26
C LYS A 59 13.06 -12.12 10.70
N LEU A 60 13.78 -11.55 11.68
CA LEU A 60 13.42 -11.66 13.10
C LEU A 60 12.07 -10.99 13.40
N ILE A 61 11.86 -9.78 12.89
CA ILE A 61 10.59 -9.04 13.03
C ILE A 61 9.45 -9.82 12.36
N ALA A 62 9.68 -10.33 11.15
CA ALA A 62 8.68 -11.11 10.42
C ALA A 62 8.28 -12.38 11.18
N LYS A 63 9.25 -13.09 11.77
CA LYS A 63 9.01 -14.26 12.63
C LYS A 63 8.16 -13.90 13.84
N TYR A 64 8.42 -12.78 14.49
CA TYR A 64 7.62 -12.30 15.62
C TYR A 64 6.16 -12.03 15.22
N HIS A 65 5.93 -11.49 14.03
CA HIS A 65 4.59 -11.23 13.49
C HIS A 65 3.93 -12.46 12.82
N GLY A 66 4.61 -13.61 12.76
CA GLY A 66 4.08 -14.81 12.10
C GLY A 66 3.95 -14.69 10.58
N ILE A 67 4.68 -13.77 9.94
CA ILE A 67 4.62 -13.55 8.48
C ILE A 67 5.98 -13.75 7.82
N GLY A 68 5.99 -13.95 6.51
CA GLY A 68 7.22 -13.97 5.71
C GLY A 68 7.88 -12.60 5.65
N TYR A 69 9.22 -12.58 5.60
CA TYR A 69 10.01 -11.34 5.47
C TYR A 69 9.67 -10.55 4.19
N GLN A 70 9.42 -11.24 3.08
CA GLN A 70 9.03 -10.60 1.82
C GLN A 70 7.66 -9.92 1.94
N SER A 71 6.70 -10.58 2.62
CA SER A 71 5.37 -10.01 2.90
C SER A 71 5.46 -8.80 3.83
N LEU A 72 6.33 -8.86 4.85
CA LEU A 72 6.60 -7.73 5.74
C LEU A 72 7.11 -6.52 4.95
N ILE A 73 8.13 -6.70 4.11
CA ILE A 73 8.68 -5.61 3.28
C ILE A 73 7.60 -5.03 2.38
N ARG A 74 6.86 -5.88 1.66
CA ARG A 74 5.82 -5.44 0.73
C ARG A 74 4.79 -4.55 1.43
N ASN A 75 4.31 -5.00 2.59
CA ASN A 75 3.35 -4.23 3.39
C ASN A 75 3.94 -2.91 3.88
N HIS A 76 5.20 -2.91 4.32
CA HIS A 76 5.87 -1.71 4.80
C HIS A 76 6.05 -0.67 3.69
N LEU A 77 6.46 -1.09 2.49
CA LEU A 77 6.57 -0.22 1.32
C LEU A 77 5.22 0.37 0.92
N HIS A 78 4.14 -0.42 0.92
CA HIS A 78 2.79 0.10 0.64
C HIS A 78 2.35 1.15 1.66
N LYS A 79 2.59 0.89 2.95
CA LYS A 79 2.27 1.85 4.03
C LYS A 79 3.07 3.13 3.90
N PHE A 80 4.37 3.01 3.62
CA PHE A 80 5.25 4.14 3.40
C PHE A 80 4.75 5.01 2.23
N VAL A 81 4.53 4.42 1.05
CA VAL A 81 4.05 5.16 -0.14
C VAL A 81 2.71 5.85 0.13
N ARG A 82 1.75 5.15 0.74
CA ARG A 82 0.45 5.74 1.08
C ARG A 82 0.59 6.97 1.98
N ASN A 83 1.36 6.84 3.05
CA ASN A 83 1.54 7.92 4.02
C ASN A 83 2.30 9.10 3.41
N GLU A 84 3.31 8.82 2.60
CA GLU A 84 4.12 9.83 1.93
C GLU A 84 3.31 10.62 0.90
N LEU A 85 2.48 9.95 0.10
CA LEU A 85 1.58 10.61 -0.85
C LEU A 85 0.56 11.50 -0.14
N LEU A 86 -0.02 11.05 0.98
CA LEU A 86 -0.94 11.87 1.78
C LEU A 86 -0.25 13.10 2.36
N ARG A 87 0.99 12.95 2.84
CA ARG A 87 1.79 14.07 3.34
C ARG A 87 2.04 15.10 2.23
N ILE A 88 2.52 14.66 1.07
CA ILE A 88 2.76 15.53 -0.10
C ILE A 88 1.48 16.26 -0.50
N ALA A 89 0.34 15.56 -0.59
CA ALA A 89 -0.94 16.18 -0.95
C ALA A 89 -1.37 17.26 0.05
N THR A 90 -1.17 17.01 1.35
CA THR A 90 -1.48 17.96 2.42
C THR A 90 -0.60 19.21 2.32
N GLU A 91 0.71 19.03 2.08
CA GLU A 91 1.66 20.13 1.92
C GLU A 91 1.32 21.00 0.71
N LEU A 92 0.99 20.37 -0.42
CA LEU A 92 0.54 21.08 -1.63
C LEU A 92 -0.76 21.86 -1.38
N GLN A 93 -1.78 21.23 -0.79
CA GLN A 93 -3.04 21.91 -0.47
C GLN A 93 -2.82 23.10 0.46
N ASN A 94 -2.00 22.94 1.50
CA ASN A 94 -1.67 24.02 2.42
C ASN A 94 -0.95 25.16 1.68
N SER A 95 -0.04 24.84 0.76
CA SER A 95 0.67 25.85 -0.03
C SER A 95 -0.27 26.66 -0.93
N GLU A 96 -1.25 26.01 -1.57
CA GLU A 96 -2.27 26.69 -2.38
C GLU A 96 -3.21 27.54 -1.52
N GLN A 97 -3.58 27.06 -0.34
CA GLN A 97 -4.40 27.80 0.62
C GLN A 97 -3.65 29.02 1.15
N ILE A 98 -2.36 28.88 1.48
CA ILE A 98 -1.48 29.99 1.87
C ILE A 98 -1.38 31.00 0.73
N GLU A 99 -1.18 30.56 -0.51
CA GLU A 99 -1.11 31.47 -1.66
C GLU A 99 -2.43 32.24 -1.87
N LYS A 100 -3.59 31.56 -1.73
CA LYS A 100 -4.92 32.20 -1.79
C LYS A 100 -5.07 33.22 -0.67
N LEU A 101 -4.72 32.87 0.57
CA LEU A 101 -4.78 33.79 1.72
C LEU A 101 -3.84 34.99 1.54
N VAL A 102 -2.64 34.80 1.01
CA VAL A 102 -1.71 35.90 0.68
C VAL A 102 -2.30 36.81 -0.40
N LYS A 103 -2.90 36.25 -1.46
CA LYS A 103 -3.58 37.05 -2.50
C LYS A 103 -4.78 37.81 -1.94
N THR A 104 -5.61 37.18 -1.12
CA THR A 104 -6.77 37.83 -0.48
C THR A 104 -6.33 38.90 0.53
N ALA A 105 -5.28 38.65 1.31
CA ALA A 105 -4.72 39.62 2.26
C ALA A 105 -4.07 40.82 1.54
N ALA A 106 -3.38 40.60 0.42
CA ALA A 106 -2.81 41.66 -0.40
C ALA A 106 -3.87 42.59 -1.02
N ILE A 107 -5.12 42.13 -1.18
CA ILE A 107 -6.24 42.97 -1.65
C ILE A 107 -6.78 43.87 -0.53
N HIS A 108 -6.62 43.49 0.75
CA HIS A 108 -7.14 44.25 1.89
C HIS A 108 -6.21 45.39 2.36
N ASP A 109 -4.95 45.44 1.90
CA ASP A 109 -3.97 46.45 2.35
C ASP A 109 -3.90 47.71 1.45
N VAL A 110 -4.72 47.84 0.40
CA VAL A 110 -4.68 48.99 -0.53
C VAL A 110 -5.97 49.82 -0.58
N THR A 111 -7.02 49.46 0.17
CA THR A 111 -8.30 50.21 0.14
C THR A 111 -8.93 50.38 1.51
N SER A 112 -8.19 50.85 2.51
CA SER A 112 -8.84 51.69 3.51
C SER A 112 -8.80 53.11 2.94
N PRO A 113 -9.93 53.68 2.46
CA PRO A 113 -9.96 55.09 2.15
C PRO A 113 -9.56 55.80 3.45
N ILE A 114 -8.47 56.57 3.40
CA ILE A 114 -8.32 57.67 4.32
C ILE A 114 -9.52 58.55 4.00
N GLU A 115 -10.64 58.35 4.71
CA GLU A 115 -11.71 59.32 4.71
C GLU A 115 -11.13 60.56 5.40
N ASP A 116 -10.62 61.47 4.57
CA ASP A 116 -10.29 62.83 4.92
C ASP A 116 -11.54 63.52 5.47
N ASN A 117 -11.78 63.34 6.77
CA ASN A 117 -12.79 64.08 7.51
C ASN A 117 -12.27 65.50 7.83
N TRP A 118 -11.95 66.27 6.79
CA TRP A 118 -11.54 67.68 6.92
C TRP A 118 -12.74 68.65 6.87
N ASP A 119 -13.90 68.21 6.41
CA ASP A 119 -15.12 69.04 6.31
C ASP A 119 -16.01 69.03 7.58
N ALA A 120 -15.64 68.29 8.63
CA ALA A 120 -16.34 68.33 9.93
C ALA A 120 -15.72 69.31 10.95
N MET A 121 -14.69 70.08 10.57
CA MET A 121 -13.99 71.03 11.45
C MET A 121 -14.02 72.49 10.96
N LYS A 122 -14.99 72.86 10.11
CA LYS A 122 -15.33 74.25 9.81
C LYS A 122 -16.70 74.60 10.38
#